data_AF-A0A0E2AT11-F1
#
_entry.id   AF-A0A0E2AT11-F1
#
_cell.length_a   1.000
_cell.length_b   1.000
_cell.length_c   1.000
_cell.angle_alpha   90.00
_cell.angle_beta   90.00
_cell.angle_gamma   90.00
#
_symmetry.space_group_name_H-M   'P 1'
#
loop_
_entity.id
_entity.type
_entity.pdbx_description
1 polymer ?
#
loop_
_entity_poly.entity_id
_entity_poly.type
_entity_poly.pdbx_seq_one_letter_code
_entity_poly.pdbx_strand_id
1 'polypeptide(L)'
;MNLLKIKDLCERKEGGLKRLAEDIGMSEQNLHRCINLNKMQAGDLEKVAITLGVSIGYFFDNMPVANQSIANGNGSASSIYGNVTVGMIADKDKEIEHLKALLEEKERTIQILMDKNKR
;
A
#
# COMPACT_ATOMS: atom_id res chain seq x y z
N MET A 1 19.10 -4.27 5.02
CA MET A 1 18.89 -3.33 3.90
C MET A 1 19.39 -4.02 2.64
N ASN A 2 18.68 -3.87 1.53
CA ASN A 2 18.96 -4.51 0.25
C ASN A 2 18.80 -3.48 -0.86
N LEU A 3 19.92 -2.83 -1.21
CA LEU A 3 19.96 -1.85 -2.30
C LEU A 3 20.01 -2.49 -3.70
N LEU A 4 20.16 -3.82 -3.82
CA LEU A 4 20.07 -4.48 -5.12
C LEU A 4 18.67 -4.33 -5.73
N LYS A 5 17.64 -4.20 -4.89
CA LYS A 5 16.26 -3.90 -5.30
C LYS A 5 16.15 -2.62 -6.15
N ILE A 6 17.09 -1.68 -6.04
CA ILE A 6 17.14 -0.49 -6.91
C ILE A 6 17.36 -0.90 -8.38
N LYS A 7 18.19 -1.92 -8.65
CA LYS A 7 18.43 -2.41 -10.01
C LYS A 7 17.16 -3.00 -10.59
N ASP A 8 16.47 -3.85 -9.84
CA ASP A 8 15.21 -4.49 -10.25
C ASP A 8 14.13 -3.46 -10.61
N LEU A 9 14.03 -2.38 -9.83
CA LEU A 9 13.10 -1.26 -10.11
C LEU A 9 13.51 -0.46 -11.35
N CYS A 10 14.81 -0.35 -11.63
CA CYS A 10 15.32 0.38 -12.78
C CYS A 10 15.18 -0.38 -14.10
N GLU A 11 15.03 -1.71 -14.10
CA GLU A 11 14.81 -2.49 -15.33
C GLU A 11 13.55 -2.07 -16.08
N ARG A 12 12.54 -1.56 -15.35
CA ARG A 12 11.25 -1.12 -15.89
C ARG A 12 11.20 0.38 -16.17
N LYS A 13 12.22 1.14 -15.77
CA LYS A 13 12.29 2.60 -15.92
C LYS A 13 13.04 2.97 -17.20
N GLU A 14 12.46 3.86 -17.99
CA GLU A 14 13.14 4.42 -19.16
C GLU A 14 14.42 5.15 -18.74
N GLY A 15 15.54 4.85 -19.41
CA GLY A 15 16.87 5.37 -19.07
C GLY A 15 17.55 4.68 -17.88
N GLY A 16 16.88 3.73 -17.22
CA GLY A 16 17.45 2.82 -16.22
C GLY A 16 18.20 3.51 -15.08
N LEU A 17 19.30 2.89 -14.66
CA LEU A 17 20.08 3.35 -13.51
C LEU A 17 20.80 4.68 -13.77
N LYS A 18 21.23 4.91 -15.02
CA LYS A 18 21.83 6.18 -15.45
C LYS A 18 20.86 7.34 -15.23
N ARG A 19 19.62 7.19 -15.69
CA ARG A 19 18.60 8.24 -15.51
C ARG A 19 18.27 8.46 -14.04
N LEU A 20 18.20 7.40 -13.24
CA LEU A 20 17.99 7.53 -11.80
C LEU A 20 19.12 8.36 -11.15
N ALA A 21 20.38 8.13 -11.53
CA ALA A 21 21.51 8.88 -10.99
C ALA A 21 21.40 10.38 -11.30
N GLU A 22 21.01 10.72 -12.54
CA GLU A 22 20.72 12.10 -12.95
C GLU A 22 19.58 12.71 -12.11
N ASP A 23 18.46 11.99 -11.96
CA ASP A 23 17.27 12.46 -11.24
C ASP A 23 17.57 12.75 -9.75
N ILE A 24 18.42 11.97 -9.10
CA ILE A 24 18.81 12.16 -7.68
C ILE A 24 20.02 13.07 -7.48
N GLY A 25 20.63 13.56 -8.58
CA GLY A 25 21.74 14.52 -8.56
C GLY A 25 23.09 13.92 -8.15
N MET A 26 23.39 12.68 -8.54
CA MET A 26 24.72 12.08 -8.32
C MET A 26 25.24 11.37 -9.58
N SER A 27 26.54 11.02 -9.60
CA SER A 27 27.10 10.28 -10.73
C SER A 27 26.62 8.83 -10.75
N GLU A 28 26.43 8.28 -11.96
CA GLU A 28 26.07 6.87 -12.16
C GLU A 28 27.07 5.92 -11.48
N GLN A 29 28.37 6.26 -11.52
CA GLN A 29 29.43 5.53 -10.83
C GLN A 29 29.24 5.53 -9.30
N ASN A 30 28.89 6.67 -8.71
CA ASN A 30 28.64 6.74 -7.27
C ASN A 30 27.41 5.92 -6.88
N LEU A 31 26.34 5.98 -7.68
CA LEU A 31 25.14 5.18 -7.45
C LEU A 31 25.44 3.67 -7.51
N HIS A 32 26.19 3.22 -8.53
CA HIS A 32 26.66 1.83 -8.60
C HIS A 32 27.46 1.42 -7.36
N ARG A 33 28.37 2.28 -6.91
CA ARG A 33 29.17 2.03 -5.70
C ARG A 33 28.29 1.90 -4.47
N CYS A 34 27.34 2.80 -4.27
CA CYS A 34 26.39 2.76 -3.15
C CYS A 34 25.58 1.46 -3.13
N ILE A 35 25.07 1.03 -4.29
CA ILE A 35 24.29 -0.20 -4.43
C ILE A 35 25.16 -1.42 -4.11
N ASN A 36 26.36 -1.51 -4.71
CA ASN A 36 27.23 -2.67 -4.54
C ASN A 36 27.80 -2.77 -3.12
N LEU A 37 28.09 -1.64 -2.47
CA LEU A 37 28.54 -1.60 -1.07
C LEU A 37 27.38 -1.70 -0.08
N ASN A 38 26.12 -1.68 -0.56
CA ASN A 38 24.93 -1.63 0.27
C ASN A 38 24.98 -0.50 1.31
N LYS A 39 25.49 0.68 0.89
CA LYS A 39 25.74 1.85 1.75
C LYS A 39 25.29 3.13 1.05
N MET A 40 24.32 3.80 1.64
CA MET A 40 23.76 5.06 1.18
C MET A 40 23.30 5.88 2.38
N GLN A 41 23.41 7.21 2.32
CA GLN A 41 22.87 8.08 3.37
C GLN A 41 21.35 8.08 3.34
N ALA A 42 20.69 8.28 4.48
CA ALA A 42 19.24 8.25 4.58
C ALA A 42 18.57 9.25 3.62
N GLY A 43 19.10 10.47 3.51
CA GLY A 43 18.54 11.49 2.60
C GLY A 43 18.68 11.13 1.11
N ASP A 44 19.77 10.47 0.72
CA ASP A 44 19.92 10.00 -0.66
C ASP A 44 19.00 8.81 -0.94
N LEU A 45 18.85 7.91 0.03
CA LEU A 45 17.96 6.75 -0.07
C LEU A 45 16.48 7.19 -0.14
N GLU A 46 16.12 8.25 0.57
CA GLU A 46 14.81 8.88 0.50
C GLU A 46 14.53 9.46 -0.90
N LYS A 47 15.48 10.19 -1.48
CA LYS A 47 15.36 10.69 -2.87
C LYS A 47 15.19 9.55 -3.87
N VAL A 48 15.96 8.46 -3.72
CA VAL A 48 15.82 7.26 -4.56
C VAL A 48 14.43 6.65 -4.42
N ALA A 49 13.93 6.51 -3.19
CA ALA A 49 12.61 5.96 -2.92
C ALA A 49 11.50 6.79 -3.57
N ILE A 50 11.55 8.13 -3.40
CA ILE A 50 10.61 9.06 -4.03
C ILE A 50 10.67 8.97 -5.55
N THR A 51 11.87 8.95 -6.13
CA THR A 51 12.07 8.92 -7.59
C THR A 51 11.61 7.62 -8.23
N LEU A 52 11.71 6.50 -7.50
CA LEU A 52 11.25 5.19 -7.96
C LEU A 52 9.78 4.92 -7.60
N GLY A 53 9.12 5.83 -6.88
CA GLY A 53 7.76 5.61 -6.42
C GLY A 53 7.68 4.37 -5.53
N VAL A 54 8.49 4.29 -4.48
CA VAL A 54 8.39 3.25 -3.44
C VAL A 54 8.61 3.86 -2.06
N SER A 55 8.13 3.20 -1.01
CA SER A 55 8.49 3.59 0.36
C SER A 55 9.96 3.29 0.64
N ILE A 56 10.65 4.13 1.41
CA ILE A 56 12.03 3.89 1.84
C ILE A 56 12.18 2.54 2.57
N GLY A 57 11.12 2.08 3.24
CA GLY A 57 11.03 0.77 3.90
C GLY A 57 11.19 -0.42 2.95
N TYR A 58 10.92 -0.26 1.65
CA TYR A 58 11.05 -1.30 0.63
C TYR A 58 12.47 -1.89 0.56
N PHE A 59 13.48 -1.05 0.85
CA PHE A 59 14.88 -1.44 0.87
C PHE A 59 15.29 -2.15 2.17
N PHE A 60 14.39 -2.40 3.12
CA PHE A 60 14.70 -3.08 4.38
C PHE A 60 13.91 -4.39 4.48
N ASP A 61 14.59 -5.52 4.34
CA ASP A 61 13.95 -6.85 4.31
C ASP A 61 13.25 -7.25 5.62
N ASN A 62 13.57 -6.57 6.73
CA ASN A 62 13.06 -6.88 8.07
C ASN A 62 12.09 -5.83 8.62
N MET A 63 11.58 -4.91 7.79
CA MET A 63 10.50 -4.04 8.23
C MET A 63 9.18 -4.81 8.09
N PRO A 64 8.40 -5.02 9.17
CA PRO A 64 7.01 -5.40 9.00
C PRO A 64 6.40 -4.36 8.06
N VAL A 65 5.70 -4.81 7.02
CA VAL A 65 4.92 -3.92 6.16
C VAL A 65 3.88 -3.28 7.08
N ALA A 66 4.23 -2.14 7.68
CA ALA A 66 3.27 -1.30 8.34
C ALA A 66 2.35 -0.84 7.21
N ASN A 67 1.17 -1.45 7.14
CA ASN A 67 0.04 -0.96 6.35
C ASN A 67 -0.29 0.44 6.89
N GLN A 68 0.50 1.44 6.52
CA GLN A 68 0.28 2.82 6.89
C GLN A 68 -0.89 3.31 6.06
N SER A 69 -2.09 3.06 6.57
CA SER A 69 -3.30 3.70 6.10
C SER A 69 -3.19 5.18 6.45
N ILE A 70 -2.94 6.04 5.47
CA ILE A 70 -3.15 7.47 5.68
C ILE A 70 -4.66 7.68 5.65
N ALA A 71 -5.27 7.73 6.84
CA ALA A 71 -6.61 8.23 7.00
C ALA A 71 -6.59 9.75 6.77
N ASN A 72 -6.66 10.17 5.51
CA ASN A 72 -7.11 11.52 5.22
C ASN A 72 -8.52 11.61 5.83
N GLY A 73 -8.83 12.67 6.58
CA GLY A 73 -10.00 12.80 7.47
C GLY A 73 -11.41 12.66 6.85
N ASN A 74 -11.53 12.02 5.69
CA ASN A 74 -12.76 11.65 4.99
C ASN A 74 -12.92 10.13 4.83
N GLY A 75 -12.23 9.30 5.63
CA GLY A 75 -12.47 7.85 5.69
C GLY A 75 -12.01 7.03 4.47
N SER A 76 -11.43 7.65 3.44
CA SER A 76 -10.84 6.93 2.30
C SER A 76 -9.39 6.56 2.60
N ALA A 77 -9.17 5.29 2.95
CA ALA A 77 -7.84 4.69 3.01
C ALA A 77 -7.34 4.45 1.57
N SER A 78 -6.68 5.45 0.97
CA SER A 78 -5.99 5.25 -0.31
C SER A 78 -4.62 4.64 -0.01
N SER A 79 -4.44 3.35 -0.31
CA SER A 79 -3.13 2.71 -0.25
C SER A 79 -2.25 3.30 -1.35
N ILE A 80 -1.21 4.04 -0.98
CA ILE A 80 -0.33 4.75 -1.94
C ILE A 80 0.50 3.76 -2.78
N TYR A 81 0.72 2.53 -2.31
CA TYR A 81 1.60 1.54 -2.98
C TYR A 81 1.08 0.11 -3.03
N GLY A 82 -0.15 -0.15 -2.58
CA GLY A 82 -0.79 -1.44 -2.75
C GLY A 82 -1.78 -1.36 -3.90
N ASN A 83 -1.61 -2.21 -4.91
CA ASN A 83 -2.70 -2.56 -5.82
C ASN A 83 -3.87 -3.10 -4.96
N VAL A 84 -4.75 -2.20 -4.51
CA VAL A 84 -6.08 -2.59 -4.09
C VAL A 84 -6.73 -3.04 -5.38
N THR A 85 -6.71 -4.35 -5.61
CA THR A 85 -7.56 -4.98 -6.61
C THR A 85 -8.96 -4.43 -6.35
N VAL A 86 -9.43 -3.56 -7.23
CA VAL A 86 -10.72 -2.84 -7.14
C VAL A 86 -11.91 -3.80 -6.90
N GLY A 87 -11.72 -5.11 -7.14
CA GLY A 87 -12.66 -6.16 -6.77
C GLY A 87 -12.90 -6.35 -5.26
N MET A 88 -11.94 -6.08 -4.37
CA MET A 88 -12.12 -6.30 -2.91
C MET A 88 -12.96 -5.22 -2.21
N ILE A 89 -13.17 -4.05 -2.84
CA ILE A 89 -14.07 -3.02 -2.30
C ILE A 89 -15.52 -3.34 -2.68
N ALA A 90 -15.74 -3.84 -3.90
CA ALA A 90 -17.07 -4.17 -4.41
C ALA A 90 -17.80 -5.28 -3.62
N ASP A 91 -17.06 -6.16 -2.95
CA ASP A 91 -17.66 -7.24 -2.15
C ASP A 91 -18.11 -6.80 -0.76
N LYS A 92 -17.51 -5.75 -0.16
CA LYS A 92 -17.88 -5.29 1.18
C LYS A 92 -19.20 -4.52 1.21
N ASP A 93 -19.48 -3.74 0.18
CA ASP A 93 -20.76 -3.02 0.08
C ASP A 93 -21.93 -4.00 -0.08
N LYS A 94 -21.73 -5.09 -0.83
CA LYS A 94 -22.70 -6.19 -0.95
C LYS A 94 -22.87 -6.94 0.37
N GLU A 95 -21.79 -7.17 1.10
CA GLU A 95 -21.85 -7.81 2.43
C GLU A 95 -22.65 -6.96 3.41
N ILE A 96 -22.46 -5.63 3.41
CA ILE A 96 -23.22 -4.70 4.25
C ILE A 96 -24.71 -4.71 3.89
N GLU A 97 -25.05 -4.71 2.61
CA GLU A 97 -26.44 -4.77 2.14
C GLU A 97 -27.12 -6.08 2.56
N HIS A 98 -26.45 -7.21 2.37
CA HIS A 98 -26.95 -8.52 2.78
C HIS A 98 -27.14 -8.63 4.30
N LEU A 99 -26.19 -8.12 5.09
CA LEU A 99 -26.29 -8.13 6.55
C LEU A 99 -27.47 -7.26 7.05
N LYS A 100 -27.73 -6.12 6.42
CA LYS A 100 -28.89 -5.27 6.75
C LYS A 100 -30.22 -5.96 6.45
N ALA A 101 -30.32 -6.63 5.29
CA ALA A 101 -31.52 -7.37 4.92
C ALA A 101 -31.80 -8.52 5.91
N LEU A 102 -30.75 -9.26 6.31
CA LEU A 102 -30.88 -10.34 7.29
C LEU A 102 -31.33 -9.80 8.65
N LEU A 103 -30.81 -8.65 9.09
CA LEU A 103 -31.21 -8.03 10.35
C LEU A 103 -32.69 -7.63 10.34
N GLU A 104 -33.16 -7.00 9.26
CA GLU A 104 -34.56 -6.60 9.11
C GLU A 104 -35.52 -7.82 9.13
N GLU A 105 -35.12 -8.93 8.53
CA GLU A 105 -35.90 -10.19 8.57
C GLU A 105 -35.95 -10.77 10.00
N LYS A 106 -34.83 -10.74 10.73
CA LYS A 106 -34.78 -11.18 12.13
C LYS A 106 -35.65 -10.30 13.03
N GLU A 107 -35.61 -8.98 12.86
CA GLU A 107 -36.44 -8.04 13.62
C GLU A 107 -37.94 -8.27 13.37
N ARG A 108 -38.35 -8.47 12.12
CA ARG A 108 -39.74 -8.84 11.79
C ARG A 108 -40.16 -10.15 12.46
N THR A 109 -39.30 -11.15 12.46
CA THR A 109 -39.56 -12.44 13.10
C THR A 109 -39.76 -12.28 14.60
N ILE A 110 -38.92 -11.49 15.25
CA ILE A 110 -39.02 -11.18 16.68
C ILE A 110 -40.36 -10.50 16.98
N GLN A 111 -40.79 -9.51 16.19
CA GLN A 111 -42.08 -8.84 16.38
C GLN A 111 -43.26 -9.81 16.28
N ILE A 112 -43.27 -10.66 15.25
CA ILE A 112 -44.31 -11.69 15.08
C ILE A 112 -44.37 -12.62 16.29
N LEU A 113 -43.21 -13.04 16.81
CA LEU A 113 -43.13 -13.92 17.98
C LEU A 113 -43.56 -13.21 19.26
N MET A 114 -43.17 -11.94 19.45
CA MET A 114 -43.60 -11.12 20.58
C MET A 114 -45.11 -10.92 20.59
N ASP A 115 -45.73 -10.67 19.44
CA ASP A 115 -47.19 -10.50 19.35
C ASP A 115 -47.96 -11.80 19.55
N LYS A 116 -47.37 -12.94 19.14
CA LYS A 116 -47.93 -14.27 19.45
C LYS A 116 -47.86 -14.62 20.92
N ASN A 117 -46.83 -14.16 21.63
CA ASN A 117 -46.63 -14.42 23.06
C ASN A 117 -47.43 -13.46 23.98
N LYS A 118 -48.08 -12.44 23.40
CA LYS A 118 -48.99 -11.51 24.09
C LYS A 118 -50.47 -11.96 24.05
N ARG A 119 -50.77 -13.07 23.37
CA ARG A 119 -52.09 -13.71 23.33
C ARG A 119 -52.08 -14.95 24.21
#